data_AF-A0AAD8B0J6-F1
#
_entry.id   AF-A0AAD8B0J6-F1
#
_cell.length_a   1.000
_cell.length_b   1.000
_cell.length_c   1.000
_cell.angle_alpha   90.00
_cell.angle_beta   90.00
_cell.angle_gamma   90.00
#
_symmetry.space_group_name_H-M   'P 1'
#
loop_
_entity.id
_entity.type
_entity.pdbx_description
1 polymer ?
#
loop_
_entity_poly.entity_id
_entity_poly.type
_entity_poly.pdbx_seq_one_letter_code
_entity_poly.pdbx_strand_id
1 'polypeptide(L)'
;MKEILVIILGFCKVDGLCITGPCGPGQYLDGACKPCPPNTFSPYENHGCQDCERCSTSSQENHEVLLESCSPFKDAIIGCKPGYYRMTAHDGDDRECLKCTRCPTGTVILTKCGQHVNTFCASSKKSERDLRKPPVDLGVPVDFVMIIVICTGLVLYIGFKFCLLGSIISWTKDMKKNYNDNDRRRPTRRGEIII
;
A
#
# COMPACT_ATOMS: atom_id res chain seq x y z
N MET A 1 -14.35 -31.10 -46.80
CA MET A 1 -12.92 -31.25 -46.45
C MET A 1 -12.75 -30.71 -45.04
N LYS A 2 -12.19 -31.52 -44.13
CA LYS A 2 -12.08 -31.21 -42.71
C LYS A 2 -10.84 -30.36 -42.50
N GLU A 3 -11.03 -29.11 -42.07
CA GLU A 3 -9.93 -28.28 -41.57
C GLU A 3 -9.51 -28.84 -40.20
N ILE A 4 -8.27 -29.31 -40.13
CA ILE A 4 -7.64 -29.91 -38.95
C ILE A 4 -7.19 -28.77 -38.05
N LEU A 5 -7.80 -28.68 -36.87
CA LEU A 5 -7.35 -27.80 -35.78
C LEU A 5 -6.03 -28.36 -35.22
N VAL A 6 -4.90 -27.84 -35.71
CA VAL A 6 -3.58 -28.10 -35.12
C VAL A 6 -3.45 -27.24 -33.87
N ILE A 7 -3.71 -27.83 -32.70
CA ILE A 7 -3.37 -27.24 -31.40
C ILE A 7 -1.85 -27.38 -31.24
N ILE A 8 -1.09 -26.39 -31.71
CA ILE A 8 0.32 -26.26 -31.33
C ILE A 8 0.31 -25.72 -29.89
N LEU A 9 0.91 -26.48 -28.97
CA LEU A 9 1.32 -26.04 -27.64
C LEU A 9 2.38 -24.92 -27.78
N GLY A 10 1.94 -23.73 -28.18
CA GLY A 10 2.73 -22.51 -28.21
C GLY A 10 2.33 -21.66 -27.02
N PHE A 11 3.26 -21.46 -26.10
CA PHE A 11 3.15 -20.56 -24.96
C PHE A 11 2.43 -19.27 -25.36
N CYS A 12 1.29 -18.99 -24.74
CA CYS A 12 0.69 -17.66 -24.80
C CYS A 12 1.73 -16.68 -24.27
N LYS A 13 2.31 -15.85 -25.15
CA LYS A 13 3.01 -14.64 -24.76
C LYS A 13 1.95 -13.72 -24.17
N VAL A 14 1.79 -13.78 -22.84
CA VAL A 14 0.99 -12.82 -22.10
C VAL A 14 1.90 -11.62 -21.92
N ASP A 15 1.78 -10.65 -22.84
CA ASP A 15 2.46 -9.37 -22.69
C ASP A 15 2.13 -8.78 -21.32
N GLY A 16 3.17 -8.52 -20.51
CA GLY A 16 3.07 -7.62 -19.36
C GLY A 16 2.81 -8.24 -17.98
N LEU A 17 2.75 -9.56 -17.80
CA LEU A 17 2.69 -10.12 -16.43
C LEU A 17 4.08 -10.55 -15.95
N CYS A 18 4.72 -9.65 -15.19
CA CYS A 18 5.96 -10.00 -14.50
C CYS A 18 5.64 -10.90 -13.29
N ILE A 19 5.85 -12.20 -13.46
CA ILE A 19 5.74 -13.18 -12.39
C ILE A 19 7.03 -13.29 -11.60
N THR A 20 7.00 -13.97 -10.45
CA THR A 20 8.21 -14.34 -9.71
C THR A 20 9.11 -15.24 -10.57
N GLY A 21 10.42 -15.01 -10.52
CA GLY A 21 11.39 -15.73 -11.34
C GLY A 21 12.82 -15.62 -10.80
N PRO A 22 13.81 -16.11 -11.55
CA PRO A 22 15.19 -16.21 -11.09
C PRO A 22 16.04 -14.94 -11.28
N CYS A 23 15.50 -13.90 -11.95
CA CYS A 23 16.29 -12.74 -12.35
C CYS A 23 16.29 -11.64 -11.28
N GLY A 24 17.40 -10.91 -11.23
CA GLY A 24 17.56 -9.75 -10.36
C GLY A 24 17.43 -8.42 -11.10
N PRO A 25 17.61 -7.30 -10.40
CA PRO A 25 17.52 -5.97 -10.96
C PRO A 25 18.44 -5.79 -12.16
N GLY A 26 17.97 -5.03 -13.15
CA GLY A 26 18.69 -4.79 -14.39
C GLY A 26 18.80 -5.99 -15.30
N GLN A 27 17.96 -7.00 -15.11
CA GLN A 27 17.87 -8.16 -15.98
C GLN A 27 16.44 -8.41 -16.49
N TYR A 28 16.33 -9.25 -17.52
CA TYR A 28 15.08 -9.82 -18.03
C TYR A 28 15.27 -11.30 -18.38
N LEU A 29 14.17 -12.05 -18.45
CA LEU A 29 14.16 -13.49 -18.69
C LEU A 29 13.90 -13.81 -20.17
N ASP A 30 14.94 -14.30 -20.85
CA ASP A 30 14.86 -14.83 -22.21
C ASP A 30 15.69 -16.12 -22.31
N GLY A 31 15.07 -17.22 -21.86
CA GLY A 31 15.71 -18.52 -21.62
C GLY A 31 16.66 -18.54 -20.41
N ALA A 32 17.37 -17.43 -20.17
CA ALA A 32 18.20 -17.13 -19.02
C ALA A 32 18.10 -15.64 -18.67
N CYS A 33 18.60 -15.24 -17.50
CA CYS A 33 18.64 -13.82 -17.11
C CYS A 33 19.69 -13.08 -17.93
N LYS A 34 19.24 -12.09 -18.70
CA LYS A 34 20.06 -11.23 -19.56
C LYS A 34 20.00 -9.79 -19.08
N PRO A 35 21.07 -8.99 -19.25
CA PRO A 35 21.06 -7.58 -18.84
C PRO A 35 20.05 -6.77 -19.66
N CYS A 36 19.42 -5.78 -19.04
CA CYS A 36 18.50 -4.87 -19.73
C CYS A 36 19.20 -4.15 -20.90
N PRO A 37 18.54 -4.04 -22.07
CA PRO A 37 19.07 -3.27 -23.17
C PRO A 37 19.19 -1.77 -22.83
N PRO A 38 19.97 -0.99 -23.61
CA PRO A 38 20.11 0.45 -23.40
C PRO A 38 18.74 1.16 -23.36
N ASN A 39 18.62 2.18 -22.50
CA ASN A 39 17.39 2.94 -22.26
C ASN A 39 16.21 2.11 -21.70
N THR A 40 16.51 1.02 -21.01
CA THR A 40 15.52 0.25 -20.25
C THR A 40 16.05 -0.11 -18.86
N PHE A 41 15.14 -0.42 -17.93
CA PHE A 41 15.46 -0.78 -16.56
C PHE A 41 14.52 -1.87 -16.01
N SER A 42 14.97 -2.60 -14.99
CA SER A 42 14.15 -3.51 -14.19
C SER A 42 14.53 -3.31 -12.73
N PRO A 43 13.64 -2.80 -11.86
CA PRO A 43 13.94 -2.57 -10.45
C PRO A 43 13.65 -3.80 -9.57
N TYR A 44 13.05 -4.85 -10.12
CA TYR A 44 12.50 -5.95 -9.35
C TYR A 44 13.55 -7.01 -9.02
N GLU A 45 13.45 -7.57 -7.82
CA GLU A 45 14.19 -8.76 -7.39
C GLU A 45 13.35 -10.01 -7.63
N ASN A 46 14.02 -11.15 -7.85
CA ASN A 46 13.40 -12.46 -8.03
C ASN A 46 12.21 -12.44 -9.01
N HIS A 47 12.44 -11.88 -10.20
CA HIS A 47 11.41 -11.67 -11.20
C HIS A 47 11.63 -12.53 -12.46
N GLY A 48 10.55 -12.77 -13.18
CA GLY A 48 10.49 -13.49 -14.45
C GLY A 48 10.00 -12.61 -15.59
N CYS A 49 10.18 -11.29 -15.50
CA CYS A 49 9.78 -10.36 -16.56
C CYS A 49 10.53 -10.72 -17.85
N GLN A 50 9.81 -10.85 -18.97
CA GLN A 50 10.42 -11.11 -20.28
C GLN A 50 11.03 -9.86 -20.92
N ASP A 51 10.68 -8.68 -20.42
CA ASP A 51 11.11 -7.40 -20.95
C ASP A 51 11.45 -6.44 -19.80
N CYS A 52 12.34 -5.49 -20.06
CA CYS A 52 12.64 -4.38 -19.16
C CYS A 52 11.73 -3.18 -19.47
N GLU A 53 11.44 -2.37 -18.46
CA GLU A 53 10.65 -1.14 -18.60
C GLU A 53 11.46 -0.05 -19.33
N ARG A 54 10.80 0.77 -20.15
CA ARG A 54 11.48 1.88 -20.84
C ARG A 54 11.77 3.01 -19.86
N CYS A 55 12.95 3.59 -19.95
CA CYS A 55 13.29 4.77 -19.17
C CYS A 55 12.38 5.95 -19.51
N SER A 56 11.93 6.67 -18.49
CA SER A 56 11.28 7.97 -18.61
C SER A 56 12.20 9.00 -19.26
N THR A 57 11.61 9.90 -20.06
CA THR A 57 12.32 10.97 -20.76
C THR A 57 11.69 12.32 -20.45
N SER A 58 12.51 13.34 -20.22
CA SER A 58 12.02 14.70 -19.99
C SER A 58 11.47 15.32 -21.27
N SER A 59 10.29 15.92 -21.20
CA SER A 59 9.72 16.75 -22.26
C SER A 59 10.04 18.24 -22.05
N GLN A 60 10.64 18.88 -23.06
CA GLN A 60 10.86 20.32 -23.02
C GLN A 60 9.55 21.12 -23.05
N GLU A 61 8.54 20.60 -23.74
CA GLU A 61 7.20 21.19 -23.87
C GLU A 61 6.50 21.23 -22.51
N ASN A 62 6.70 20.19 -21.68
CA ASN A 62 6.14 20.11 -20.33
C ASN A 62 7.02 20.80 -19.28
N HIS A 63 8.03 21.57 -19.69
CA HIS A 63 8.99 22.22 -18.79
C HIS A 63 9.71 21.26 -17.82
N GLU A 64 9.99 20.05 -18.27
CA GLU A 64 10.69 19.03 -17.50
C GLU A 64 12.21 19.09 -17.69
N VAL A 65 12.93 18.53 -16.73
CA VAL A 65 14.38 18.32 -16.74
C VAL A 65 14.73 16.96 -16.15
N LEU A 66 15.78 16.35 -16.69
CA LEU A 66 16.40 15.17 -16.11
C LEU A 66 17.14 15.57 -14.83
N LEU A 67 16.68 15.07 -13.68
CA LEU A 67 17.36 15.25 -12.40
C LEU A 67 18.36 14.11 -12.15
N GLU A 68 17.98 12.90 -12.50
CA GLU A 68 18.83 11.72 -12.38
C GLU A 68 18.71 10.83 -13.62
N SER A 69 19.84 10.33 -14.11
CA SER A 69 19.89 9.49 -15.31
C SER A 69 19.34 8.09 -15.04
N CYS A 70 18.72 7.51 -16.07
CA CYS A 70 18.29 6.11 -16.02
C CYS A 70 19.49 5.17 -15.90
N SER A 71 19.29 4.03 -15.24
CA SER A 71 20.26 2.94 -15.19
C SER A 71 19.53 1.61 -15.37
N PRO A 72 20.23 0.49 -15.60
CA PRO A 72 19.57 -0.82 -15.70
C PRO A 72 18.67 -1.15 -14.51
N PHE A 73 18.94 -0.59 -13.33
CA PHE A 73 18.26 -0.96 -12.08
C PHE A 73 17.16 0.02 -11.65
N LYS A 74 17.06 1.18 -12.30
CA LYS A 74 16.12 2.24 -11.89
C LYS A 74 15.80 3.19 -13.04
N ASP A 75 14.58 3.70 -13.02
CA ASP A 75 14.13 4.70 -13.97
C ASP A 75 14.91 6.02 -13.81
N ALA A 76 14.87 6.86 -14.85
CA ALA A 76 15.26 8.25 -14.76
C ALA A 76 14.34 9.04 -13.82
N ILE A 77 14.91 9.93 -13.03
CA ILE A 77 14.12 10.87 -12.24
C ILE A 77 13.94 12.15 -13.04
N ILE A 78 12.70 12.39 -13.44
CA ILE A 78 12.28 13.62 -14.13
C ILE A 78 11.69 14.59 -13.11
N GLY A 79 12.09 15.85 -13.19
CA GLY A 79 11.56 16.96 -12.40
C GLY A 79 11.21 18.16 -13.27
N CYS A 80 10.80 19.25 -12.62
CA CYS A 80 10.41 20.50 -13.26
C CYS A 80 11.58 21.50 -13.33
N LYS A 81 11.61 22.29 -14.41
CA LYS A 81 12.54 23.42 -14.58
C LYS A 81 12.39 24.43 -13.43
N PRO A 82 13.44 25.19 -13.08
CA PRO A 82 13.34 26.25 -12.08
C PRO A 82 12.20 27.23 -12.38
N GLY A 83 11.38 27.51 -11.37
CA GLY A 83 10.18 28.34 -11.52
C GLY A 83 8.92 27.57 -11.93
N TYR A 84 9.00 26.25 -12.01
CA TYR A 84 7.88 25.35 -12.21
C TYR A 84 7.81 24.29 -11.10
N TYR A 85 6.62 23.75 -10.85
CA TYR A 85 6.33 22.72 -9.87
C TYR A 85 5.29 21.75 -10.44
N ARG A 86 5.24 20.52 -9.92
CA ARG A 86 4.15 19.57 -10.22
C ARG A 86 3.44 19.18 -8.93
N MET A 87 2.12 19.15 -8.93
CA MET A 87 1.40 18.55 -7.80
C MET A 87 1.48 17.03 -7.96
N THR A 88 2.03 16.35 -6.96
CA THR A 88 1.83 14.89 -6.87
C THR A 88 0.39 14.68 -6.43
N ALA A 89 -0.55 14.67 -7.38
CA ALA A 89 -1.89 14.17 -7.11
C ALA A 89 -1.78 12.69 -6.75
N HIS A 90 -2.59 12.26 -5.78
CA HIS A 90 -2.63 10.88 -5.29
C HIS A 90 -3.07 9.87 -6.38
N ASP A 91 -3.56 10.35 -7.53
CA ASP A 91 -4.15 9.57 -8.62
C ASP A 91 -3.61 9.94 -10.02
N GLY A 92 -2.29 10.04 -10.16
CA GLY A 92 -1.59 9.70 -11.41
C GLY A 92 -1.72 10.59 -12.66
N ASP A 93 -2.54 11.65 -12.65
CA ASP A 93 -2.84 12.42 -13.89
C ASP A 93 -2.25 13.84 -13.99
N ASP A 94 -1.56 14.35 -12.97
CA ASP A 94 -0.86 15.64 -13.10
C ASP A 94 0.57 15.45 -13.61
N ARG A 95 0.70 15.19 -14.93
CA ARG A 95 2.00 14.95 -15.59
C ARG A 95 2.76 16.23 -15.99
N GLU A 96 2.13 17.39 -15.93
CA GLU A 96 2.73 18.63 -16.46
C GLU A 96 3.30 19.53 -15.35
N CYS A 97 4.44 20.16 -15.63
CA CYS A 97 5.01 21.15 -14.73
C CYS A 97 4.27 22.49 -14.87
N LEU A 98 3.65 22.92 -13.77
CA LEU A 98 2.92 24.17 -13.65
C LEU A 98 3.85 25.31 -13.25
N LYS A 99 3.60 26.50 -13.78
CA LYS A 99 4.39 27.69 -13.45
C LYS A 99 4.13 28.14 -12.02
N CYS A 100 5.19 28.41 -11.27
CA CYS A 100 5.08 28.90 -9.91
C CYS A 100 4.47 30.31 -9.85
N THR A 101 3.61 30.53 -8.86
CA THR A 101 2.99 31.82 -8.58
C THR A 101 4.05 32.84 -8.17
N ARG A 102 3.90 34.08 -8.66
CA ARG A 102 4.72 35.21 -8.24
C ARG A 102 3.98 35.97 -7.14
N CYS A 103 4.69 36.25 -6.05
CA CYS A 103 4.12 37.03 -4.96
C CYS A 103 3.97 38.51 -5.38
N PRO A 104 2.80 39.13 -5.14
CA PRO A 104 2.60 40.55 -5.43
C PRO A 104 3.42 41.43 -4.47
N THR A 105 3.69 42.66 -4.90
CA THR A 105 4.46 43.64 -4.11
C THR A 105 3.83 43.86 -2.73
N GLY A 106 4.65 43.88 -1.67
CA GLY A 106 4.18 44.07 -0.29
C GLY A 106 3.68 42.80 0.40
N THR A 107 3.95 41.62 -0.17
CA THR A 107 3.74 40.31 0.47
C THR A 107 5.08 39.64 0.81
N VAL A 108 5.07 38.73 1.79
CA VAL A 108 6.21 37.90 2.17
C VAL A 108 6.05 36.49 1.60
N ILE A 109 7.14 35.93 1.07
CA ILE A 109 7.16 34.54 0.60
C ILE A 109 7.20 33.63 1.85
N LEU A 110 6.13 32.87 2.08
CA LEU A 110 6.09 31.86 3.13
C LEU A 110 6.79 30.58 2.70
N THR A 111 6.54 30.14 1.47
CA THR A 111 7.10 28.92 0.90
C THR A 111 7.66 29.23 -0.46
N LYS A 112 8.93 28.87 -0.69
CA LYS A 112 9.57 29.01 -2.00
C LYS A 112 9.06 27.91 -2.94
N CYS A 113 8.92 28.26 -4.21
CA CYS A 113 8.71 27.31 -5.31
C CYS A 113 9.74 26.18 -5.25
N GLY A 114 9.27 24.94 -5.37
CA GLY A 114 10.10 23.74 -5.43
C GLY A 114 9.53 22.71 -6.41
N GLN A 115 10.16 21.54 -6.50
CA GLN A 115 9.78 20.50 -7.47
C GLN A 115 8.32 20.05 -7.33
N HIS A 116 7.81 20.02 -6.10
CA HIS A 116 6.47 19.52 -5.77
C HIS A 116 5.58 20.54 -5.05
N VAL A 117 5.99 21.80 -5.01
CA VAL A 117 5.32 22.82 -4.19
C VAL A 117 5.33 24.18 -4.90
N ASN A 118 4.17 24.82 -4.92
CA ASN A 118 4.02 26.17 -5.45
C ASN A 118 4.61 27.20 -4.47
N THR A 119 4.87 28.42 -4.96
CA THR A 119 5.14 29.57 -4.10
C THR A 119 3.88 29.93 -3.29
N PHE A 120 4.03 30.05 -1.97
CA PHE A 120 2.98 30.60 -1.10
C PHE A 120 3.39 31.96 -0.55
N CYS A 121 2.46 32.91 -0.55
CA CYS A 121 2.68 34.29 -0.15
C CYS A 121 1.71 34.67 0.97
N ALA A 122 2.16 35.48 1.94
CA ALA A 122 1.29 36.10 2.94
C ALA A 122 1.38 37.61 2.88
N SER A 123 0.27 38.27 3.20
CA SER A 123 0.25 39.73 3.31
C SER A 123 1.02 40.18 4.54
N SER A 124 1.97 41.11 4.35
CA SER A 124 2.80 41.69 5.43
C SER A 124 2.04 42.60 6.39
N LYS A 125 0.71 42.71 6.25
CA LYS A 125 -0.09 43.49 7.19
C LYS A 125 0.08 42.82 8.55
N LYS A 126 0.81 43.46 9.47
CA LYS A 126 0.80 43.12 10.89
C LYS A 126 -0.67 43.02 11.29
N SER A 127 -1.20 41.80 11.34
CA SER A 127 -2.48 41.53 11.93
C SER A 127 -2.25 41.53 13.43
N GLU A 128 -2.10 42.72 13.99
CA GLU A 128 -2.17 42.99 15.42
C GLU A 128 -3.60 42.78 15.96
N ARG A 129 -4.48 42.14 15.17
CA ARG A 129 -5.88 41.84 15.49
C ARG A 129 -6.20 40.35 15.60
N ASP A 130 -5.21 39.45 15.45
CA ASP A 130 -5.45 37.99 15.57
C ASP A 130 -4.97 37.37 16.90
N LEU A 131 -4.59 38.21 17.88
CA LEU A 131 -4.32 37.78 19.26
C LEU A 131 -5.51 38.05 20.20
N ARG A 132 -6.74 37.96 19.69
CA ARG A 132 -7.89 37.54 20.49
C ARG A 132 -8.29 36.16 20.00
N LYS A 133 -7.50 35.14 20.35
CA LYS A 133 -8.11 33.81 20.52
C LYS A 133 -9.20 34.00 21.57
N PRO A 134 -10.50 33.80 21.26
CA PRO A 134 -11.44 33.55 22.33
C PRO A 134 -10.89 32.37 23.14
N PRO A 135 -11.11 32.32 24.46
CA PRO A 135 -10.81 31.10 25.21
C PRO A 135 -11.48 29.96 24.44
N VAL A 136 -10.67 28.97 24.07
CA VAL A 136 -11.20 27.72 23.52
C VAL A 136 -11.97 27.12 24.68
N ASP A 137 -13.27 27.42 24.72
CA ASP A 137 -14.17 26.85 25.69
C ASP A 137 -14.23 25.37 25.32
N LEU A 138 -13.43 24.57 25.99
CA LEU A 138 -13.38 23.12 25.87
C LEU A 138 -14.64 22.55 26.53
N GLY A 139 -15.81 23.06 26.12
CA GLY A 139 -17.10 22.50 26.41
C GLY A 139 -17.18 21.20 25.64
N VAL A 140 -16.69 20.12 26.24
CA VAL A 140 -16.99 18.77 25.75
C VAL A 140 -18.51 18.67 25.78
N PRO A 141 -19.18 18.54 24.62
CA PRO A 141 -20.63 18.41 24.61
C PRO A 141 -20.99 17.21 25.48
N VAL A 142 -21.98 17.38 26.36
CA VAL A 142 -22.44 16.34 27.30
C VAL A 142 -22.72 15.02 26.58
N ASP A 143 -23.10 15.11 25.30
CA ASP A 143 -23.31 13.99 24.39
C ASP A 143 -22.04 13.14 24.17
N PHE A 144 -20.87 13.75 24.04
CA PHE A 144 -19.60 13.00 23.88
C PHE A 144 -19.25 12.21 25.15
N VAL A 145 -19.53 12.78 26.33
CA VAL A 145 -19.28 12.08 27.61
C VAL A 145 -20.22 10.87 27.73
N MET A 146 -21.49 11.02 27.34
CA MET A 146 -22.46 9.92 27.34
C MET A 146 -22.05 8.79 26.39
N ILE A 147 -21.54 9.10 25.20
CA ILE A 147 -21.05 8.09 24.25
C ILE A 147 -19.89 7.30 24.85
N ILE A 148 -18.92 7.97 25.49
CA ILE A 148 -17.76 7.30 26.12
C ILE A 148 -18.22 6.35 27.23
N VAL A 149 -19.19 6.77 28.07
CA VAL A 149 -19.74 5.92 29.14
C VAL A 149 -20.47 4.71 28.57
N ILE A 150 -21.25 4.87 27.51
CA ILE A 150 -21.96 3.76 26.86
C ILE A 150 -20.96 2.80 26.21
N CYS A 151 -19.96 3.30 25.47
CA CYS A 151 -18.95 2.47 24.82
C CYS A 151 -18.13 1.67 25.84
N THR A 152 -17.68 2.30 26.92
CA THR A 152 -16.93 1.62 27.99
C THR A 152 -17.79 0.57 28.70
N GLY A 153 -19.07 0.89 28.98
CA GLY A 153 -20.03 -0.07 29.54
C GLY A 153 -20.28 -1.27 28.63
N LEU A 154 -20.43 -1.06 27.31
CA LEU A 154 -20.60 -2.14 26.33
C LEU A 154 -19.37 -3.03 26.21
N VAL A 155 -18.17 -2.45 26.17
CA VAL A 155 -16.91 -3.23 26.13
C VAL A 155 -16.77 -4.10 27.37
N LEU A 156 -17.04 -3.55 28.56
CA LEU A 156 -17.02 -4.31 29.81
C LEU A 156 -18.09 -5.39 29.83
N TYR A 157 -19.31 -5.10 29.38
CA TYR A 157 -20.40 -6.08 29.29
C TYR A 157 -20.06 -7.23 28.34
N ILE A 158 -19.56 -6.92 27.15
CA ILE A 158 -19.17 -7.92 26.15
C ILE A 158 -18.00 -8.75 26.68
N GLY A 159 -16.96 -8.11 27.21
CA GLY A 159 -15.82 -8.80 27.82
C GLY A 159 -16.25 -9.74 28.96
N PHE A 160 -17.15 -9.29 29.83
CA PHE A 160 -17.71 -10.11 30.90
C PHE A 160 -18.51 -11.30 30.36
N LYS A 161 -19.34 -11.09 29.33
CA LYS A 161 -20.09 -12.18 28.68
C LYS A 161 -19.16 -13.19 28.02
N PHE A 162 -18.11 -12.75 27.34
CA PHE A 162 -17.12 -13.64 26.71
C PHE A 162 -16.30 -14.41 27.76
N CYS A 163 -15.95 -13.80 28.90
CA CYS A 163 -15.32 -14.50 30.02
C CYS A 163 -16.22 -15.58 30.64
N LEU A 164 -17.51 -15.27 30.83
CA LEU A 164 -18.48 -16.25 31.34
C LEU A 164 -18.70 -17.39 30.34
N LEU A 165 -18.83 -17.09 29.04
CA LEU A 165 -18.98 -18.11 28.00
C LEU A 165 -17.71 -18.95 27.82
N GLY A 166 -16.52 -18.35 27.92
CA GLY A 166 -15.24 -19.08 27.90
C GLY A 166 -15.11 -20.07 29.04
N SER A 167 -15.59 -19.70 30.24
CA SER A 167 -15.61 -20.58 31.42
C SER A 167 -16.56 -21.77 31.23
N ILE A 168 -17.72 -21.56 30.61
CA ILE A 168 -18.68 -22.63 30.29
C ILE A 168 -18.11 -23.59 29.24
N ILE A 169 -17.44 -23.08 28.20
CA ILE A 169 -16.82 -23.92 27.15
C ILE A 169 -15.66 -24.74 27.72
N SER A 170 -14.87 -24.19 28.66
CA SER A 170 -13.81 -24.95 29.33
C SER A 170 -14.36 -26.12 30.16
N TRP A 171 -15.44 -25.90 30.91
CA TRP A 171 -16.08 -26.96 31.72
C TRP A 171 -16.65 -28.11 30.88
N THR A 172 -17.21 -27.82 29.70
CA THR A 172 -17.79 -28.87 28.83
C THR A 172 -16.73 -29.77 28.18
N LYS A 173 -15.50 -29.26 27.96
CA LYS A 173 -14.40 -30.07 27.42
C LYS A 173 -13.85 -31.08 28.43
N ASP A 174 -13.76 -30.72 29.71
CA ASP A 174 -13.30 -31.64 30.76
C ASP A 174 -14.31 -32.75 31.06
N MET A 175 -15.61 -32.46 31.02
CA MET A 175 -16.66 -33.48 31.18
C MET A 175 -16.64 -34.54 30.07
N LYS A 176 -16.36 -34.15 28.82
CA LYS A 176 -16.31 -35.09 27.68
C LYS A 176 -15.08 -36.01 27.72
N LYS A 177 -13.97 -35.54 28.30
CA LYS A 177 -12.75 -36.35 28.49
C LYS A 177 -12.97 -37.45 29.54
N ASN A 178 -13.70 -37.13 30.62
CA ASN A 178 -13.98 -38.09 31.70
C ASN A 178 -14.98 -39.19 31.28
N TYR A 179 -15.94 -38.89 30.40
CA TYR A 179 -16.88 -39.90 29.89
C TYR A 179 -16.17 -40.96 29.01
N ASN A 180 -15.26 -40.53 28.13
CA ASN A 180 -14.58 -41.45 27.21
C ASN A 180 -13.58 -42.40 27.89
N ASP A 181 -13.06 -42.05 29.07
CA ASP A 181 -12.09 -42.91 29.78
C ASP A 181 -12.79 -44.06 30.55
N ASN A 182 -14.07 -43.89 30.89
CA ASN A 182 -14.87 -44.94 31.52
C ASN A 182 -15.32 -46.04 30.55
N ASP A 183 -15.37 -45.78 29.24
CA ASP A 183 -15.82 -46.77 28.24
C ASP A 183 -14.70 -47.73 27.78
N ARG A 184 -13.43 -47.41 28.03
CA ARG A 184 -12.27 -48.28 27.72
C ARG A 184 -12.03 -49.41 28.73
N ARG A 185 -12.74 -49.46 29.85
CA ARG A 185 -12.58 -50.51 30.87
C ARG A 185 -13.61 -51.64 30.79
N ARG A 186 -14.22 -51.90 29.63
CA ARG A 186 -14.96 -53.15 29.41
C ARG A 186 -14.05 -54.23 28.82
N PRO A 187 -13.74 -55.31 29.54
CA PRO A 187 -13.02 -56.45 28.99
C PRO A 187 -13.92 -57.21 28.00
N THR A 188 -13.51 -57.25 26.74
CA THR A 188 -14.09 -58.11 25.71
C THR A 188 -13.71 -59.57 25.99
N ARG A 189 -14.67 -60.37 26.48
CA ARG A 189 -14.58 -61.84 26.39
C ARG A 189 -14.75 -62.24 24.93
N ARG A 190 -13.66 -62.66 24.28
CA ARG A 190 -13.69 -63.57 23.12
C ARG A 190 -12.78 -64.73 23.45
N GLY A 191 -13.38 -65.81 23.95
CA GLY A 191 -12.78 -67.15 23.87
C GLY A 191 -13.28 -67.77 22.57
N GLU A 192 -12.36 -67.95 21.64
CA GLU A 192 -12.51 -68.84 20.49
C GLU A 192 -12.66 -70.29 20.96
N ILE A 193 -13.63 -71.00 20.40
CA ILE A 193 -13.73 -72.46 20.48
C ILE A 193 -13.05 -72.99 19.22
N ILE A 194 -11.97 -73.75 19.41
CA ILE A 194 -11.27 -74.50 18.37
C ILE A 194 -11.44 -75.99 18.71
N ILE A 195 -12.15 -76.69 17.80
CA ILE A 195 -12.31 -78.14 17.58
C ILE A 195 -13.04 -78.93 18.67
#